data_AF-A0A963JY46-F1
#
_entry.id   AF-A0A963JY46-F1
#
_cell.length_a   1.000
_cell.length_b   1.000
_cell.length_c   1.000
_cell.angle_alpha   90.00
_cell.angle_beta   90.00
_cell.angle_gamma   90.00
#
_symmetry.space_group_name_H-M   'P 1'
#
loop_
_entity.id
_entity.type
_entity.pdbx_description
1 polymer ?
#
loop_
_entity_poly.entity_id
_entity_poly.type
_entity_poly.pdbx_seq_one_letter_code
_entity_poly.pdbx_strand_id
1 'polypeptide(L)' 'MEVKVAARAWETKQLTKLLIDCDPGHDDAVAILYAARHLDVVGITTVFGNASIENTTRNALAIC' A
#
# COMPACT_ATOMS: atom_id res chain seq x y z
N MET A 1 9.54 -11.84 44.10
CA MET A 1 9.67 -12.59 42.83
C MET A 1 8.80 -11.91 41.81
N GLU A 2 9.40 -11.06 40.98
CA GLU A 2 8.69 -10.30 39.95
C GLU A 2 8.80 -11.10 38.65
N VAL A 3 7.73 -11.79 38.26
CA VAL A 3 7.68 -12.48 36.97
C VAL A 3 7.37 -11.42 35.92
N LYS A 4 8.42 -10.83 35.33
CA LYS A 4 8.28 -10.06 34.09
C LYS A 4 7.87 -11.04 32.99
N VAL A 5 6.59 -11.03 32.63
CA VAL A 5 6.13 -11.64 31.38
C VAL A 5 6.76 -10.80 30.27
N ALA A 6 7.89 -11.28 29.74
CA ALA A 6 8.47 -10.69 28.54
C ALA A 6 7.44 -10.82 27.42
N ALA A 7 6.94 -9.68 26.95
CA ALA A 7 6.24 -9.55 25.69
C ALA A 7 6.94 -10.42 24.66
N ARG A 8 6.22 -11.44 24.17
CA ARG A 8 6.77 -12.42 23.25
C ARG A 8 7.09 -11.71 21.92
N ALA A 9 8.20 -12.08 21.27
CA ALA A 9 8.74 -11.48 20.04
C ALA A 9 7.83 -11.53 18.78
N TRP A 10 6.52 -11.80 18.93
CA TRP A 10 5.52 -11.77 17.85
C TRP A 10 4.66 -10.49 17.84
N GLU A 11 4.98 -9.50 18.67
CA GLU A 11 4.05 -8.41 18.97
C GLU A 11 3.97 -7.28 17.93
N THR A 12 4.82 -7.23 16.90
CA THR A 12 4.48 -6.48 15.67
C THR A 12 5.05 -7.18 14.44
N LYS A 13 4.18 -7.77 13.62
CA LYS A 13 4.57 -8.08 12.24
C LYS A 13 4.74 -6.74 11.53
N GLN A 14 5.96 -6.23 11.49
CA GLN A 14 6.29 -5.05 10.69
C GLN A 14 5.97 -5.39 9.23
N LEU A 15 4.88 -4.81 8.73
CA LEU A 15 4.53 -4.93 7.32
C LEU A 15 5.61 -4.20 6.51
N THR A 16 6.01 -4.79 5.40
CA THR A 16 6.99 -4.16 4.51
C THR A 16 6.42 -2.86 3.99
N LYS A 17 7.20 -1.77 4.13
CA LYS A 17 6.85 -0.46 3.58
C LYS A 17 6.91 -0.49 2.07
N LEU A 18 5.87 0.02 1.42
CA LEU A 18 5.75 0.04 -0.03
C LEU A 18 5.34 1.44 -0.52
N LEU A 19 6.12 1.99 -1.45
CA LEU A 19 5.73 3.10 -2.30
C LEU A 19 5.39 2.53 -3.67
N ILE A 20 4.23 2.87 -4.21
CA ILE A 20 3.75 2.35 -5.50
C ILE A 20 3.86 3.46 -6.54
N ASP A 21 4.56 3.20 -7.64
CA ASP A 21 4.61 4.08 -8.82
C ASP A 21 3.92 3.37 -10.00
N CYS A 22 2.78 3.89 -10.46
CA CYS A 22 1.94 3.22 -11.47
C CYS A 22 1.05 4.18 -12.24
N ASP A 23 0.38 3.70 -13.28
CA ASP A 23 -0.59 4.42 -14.12
C ASP A 23 -2.01 3.83 -13.97
N PRO A 24 -2.72 4.04 -12.83
CA PRO A 24 -3.80 3.15 -12.42
C PRO A 24 -4.87 2.83 -13.47
N GLY A 25 -4.82 1.59 -13.94
CA GLY A 25 -5.85 0.89 -14.70
C GLY A 25 -6.64 -0.11 -13.82
N HIS A 26 -7.35 -1.03 -14.46
CA HIS A 26 -8.15 -2.04 -13.76
C HIS A 26 -7.29 -3.03 -12.96
N ASP A 27 -6.14 -3.42 -13.48
CA ASP A 27 -5.18 -4.32 -12.87
C ASP A 27 -4.41 -3.67 -11.73
N ASP A 28 -3.97 -2.40 -11.89
CA ASP A 28 -3.36 -1.64 -10.81
C ASP A 28 -4.31 -1.45 -9.63
N ALA A 29 -5.60 -1.23 -9.89
CA ALA A 29 -6.60 -1.11 -8.83
C ALA A 29 -6.63 -2.36 -7.95
N VAL A 30 -6.58 -3.54 -8.55
CA VAL A 30 -6.52 -4.82 -7.82
C VAL A 30 -5.19 -4.95 -7.05
N ALA A 31 -4.08 -4.55 -7.66
CA ALA A 31 -2.76 -4.59 -7.02
C ALA A 31 -2.66 -3.65 -5.82
N ILE A 32 -3.16 -2.41 -5.94
CA ILE A 32 -3.19 -1.41 -4.87
C ILE A 32 -4.05 -1.91 -3.70
N LEU A 33 -5.25 -2.43 -3.98
CA LEU A 33 -6.14 -2.96 -2.94
C LEU A 33 -5.52 -4.16 -2.22
N TYR A 34 -4.85 -5.04 -2.96
CA TYR A 34 -4.14 -6.17 -2.38
C TYR A 34 -2.95 -5.71 -1.51
N ALA A 35 -2.15 -4.76 -2.01
CA ALA A 35 -1.04 -4.20 -1.27
C ALA A 35 -1.49 -3.50 0.01
N ALA A 36 -2.53 -2.66 -0.03
CA ALA A 36 -3.05 -1.95 1.13
C ALA A 36 -3.56 -2.89 2.25
N ARG A 37 -3.97 -4.12 1.89
CA ARG A 37 -4.41 -5.15 2.85
C ARG A 37 -3.26 -5.92 3.51
N HIS A 38 -2.10 -5.98 2.87
CA HIS A 38 -1.03 -6.92 3.23
C HIS A 38 0.32 -6.25 3.52
N LEU A 39 0.48 -4.98 3.17
CA LEU A 39 1.72 -4.20 3.26
C LEU A 39 1.44 -2.82 3.89
N ASP A 40 2.49 -2.13 4.31
CA ASP A 40 2.41 -0.74 4.77
C ASP A 40 2.58 0.18 3.56
N VAL A 41 1.49 0.45 2.84
CA VAL A 41 1.52 1.35 1.68
C VAL A 41 1.67 2.79 2.17
N VAL A 42 2.86 3.35 2.01
CA VAL A 42 3.21 4.68 2.53
C VAL A 42 2.87 5.81 1.55
N GLY A 43 2.53 5.47 0.30
CA GLY A 43 2.14 6.42 -0.73
C GLY A 43 1.98 5.78 -2.09
N ILE A 44 1.37 6.53 -3.00
CA ILE A 44 1.23 6.18 -4.42
C ILE A 44 1.65 7.40 -5.24
N THR A 45 2.55 7.20 -6.20
CA THR A 45 2.87 8.16 -7.26
C THR A 45 2.26 7.68 -8.57
N THR A 46 1.83 8.64 -9.39
CA THR A 46 1.15 8.35 -10.65
C THR A 46 1.97 8.79 -11.85
N VAL A 47 1.93 7.98 -12.90
CA VAL A 47 2.54 8.26 -14.21
C VAL A 47 1.49 8.22 -15.32
N PHE A 48 1.87 8.65 -16.52
CA PHE A 48 1.03 8.54 -17.71
C PHE A 48 1.17 7.13 -18.32
N GLY A 49 0.12 6.63 -18.99
CA GLY A 49 0.13 5.31 -19.63
C GLY A 49 -1.26 4.86 -20.05
N ASN A 50 -1.91 4.01 -19.24
CA ASN A 50 -3.30 3.55 -19.39
C ASN A 50 -4.30 4.71 -19.64
N ALA A 51 -4.02 5.88 -19.07
CA ALA A 51 -4.73 7.12 -19.35
C ALA A 51 -3.78 8.34 -19.24
N SER A 52 -4.32 9.55 -19.42
CA SER A 52 -3.57 10.78 -19.15
C SER A 52 -3.18 10.88 -17.68
N ILE A 53 -2.13 11.64 -17.35
CA ILE A 53 -1.67 11.81 -15.96
C ILE A 53 -2.78 12.32 -15.03
N GLU A 54 -3.66 13.19 -15.52
CA GLU A 54 -4.82 13.69 -14.76
C GLU A 54 -5.82 12.56 -14.44
N ASN A 55 -6.02 11.65 -15.39
CA ASN A 55 -6.94 10.53 -15.23
C ASN A 55 -6.32 9.42 -14.38
N THR A 56 -5.04 9.09 -14.54
CA THR A 56 -4.36 8.09 -13.70
C THR A 56 -4.26 8.56 -12.25
N THR A 57 -3.99 9.85 -12.04
CA THR A 57 -4.06 10.50 -10.71
C THR A 57 -5.47 10.45 -10.12
N ARG A 58 -6.50 10.76 -10.92
CA ARG A 58 -7.90 10.62 -10.47
C ARG A 58 -8.25 9.17 -10.11
N ASN A 59 -7.80 8.20 -10.91
CA ASN A 59 -8.03 6.78 -10.65
C ASN A 59 -7.37 6.34 -9.35
N ALA A 60 -6.11 6.74 -9.10
CA ALA A 60 -5.42 6.48 -7.83
C ALA A 60 -6.23 7.01 -6.63
N LEU A 61 -6.72 8.25 -6.73
CA LEU A 61 -7.54 8.89 -5.70
C LEU A 61 -8.93 8.24 -5.52
N ALA A 62 -9.44 7.55 -6.54
CA ALA A 62 -10.72 6.84 -6.44
C ALA A 62 -10.59 5.44 -5.81
N ILE A 63 -9.38 4.87 -5.82
CA ILE A 63 -9.09 3.56 -5.23
C ILE A 63 -8.80 3.68 -3.71
N CYS A 64 -8.09 4.73 -3.31
CA CYS A 64 -7.70 5.02 -1.93
C CYS A 64 -8.80 5.72 -1.12
#